data_AF-A0A1Q8T9U1-F1
#
_entry.id   AF-A0A1Q8T9U1-F1
#
_cell.length_a   1.000
_cell.length_b   1.000
_cell.length_c   1.000
_cell.angle_alpha   90.00
_cell.angle_beta   90.00
_cell.angle_gamma   90.00
#
_symmetry.space_group_name_H-M   'P 1'
#
loop_
_entity.id
_entity.type
_entity.pdbx_description
1 polymer ?
#
loop_
_entity_poly.entity_id
_entity_poly.type
_entity_poly.pdbx_seq_one_letter_code
_entity_poly.pdbx_strand_id
1 'polypeptide(L)'
;MRHSLHRMTQTAILIGGLSLTGAALAQSETQPQGLYSADELMDADVFLTENPNEDVGDVEDVLLGEDMSVQALVIETGGVLDLGDTHRVIDRDNFTLETQNADDLDDLDYRVTLDMTRDDVAKLPEYDNDWWQDAKGQARQAWKDTKQGAESAWQSTKSATADLLDDASDAISD
;
A
#
# COMPACT_ATOMS: atom_id res chain seq x y z
N MET A 1 -56.33 -34.69 -21.19
CA MET A 1 -55.22 -35.52 -20.66
C MET A 1 -53.93 -34.86 -21.12
N ARG A 2 -53.26 -34.08 -20.25
CA ARG A 2 -52.00 -34.44 -19.55
C ARG A 2 -50.80 -34.50 -20.53
N HIS A 3 -49.73 -33.69 -20.47
CA HIS A 3 -49.01 -33.08 -19.35
C HIS A 3 -48.20 -31.83 -19.82
N SER A 4 -48.03 -30.87 -18.90
CA SER A 4 -47.01 -29.81 -18.93
C SER A 4 -45.61 -30.38 -18.75
N LEU A 5 -44.61 -29.79 -19.40
CA LEU A 5 -43.20 -29.83 -18.98
C LEU A 5 -42.56 -28.47 -19.27
N HIS A 6 -42.61 -27.57 -18.30
CA HIS A 6 -41.66 -26.47 -18.17
C HIS A 6 -40.27 -27.09 -17.98
N ARG A 7 -39.33 -26.82 -18.89
CA ARG A 7 -37.91 -27.05 -18.64
C ARG A 7 -37.30 -25.72 -18.22
N MET A 8 -36.98 -25.67 -16.93
CA MET A 8 -36.26 -24.61 -16.23
C MET A 8 -35.00 -24.22 -17.03
N THR A 9 -34.88 -22.94 -17.36
CA THR A 9 -33.61 -22.30 -17.69
C THR A 9 -32.70 -22.38 -16.47
N GLN A 10 -31.71 -23.26 -16.52
CA GLN A 10 -30.59 -23.23 -15.58
C GLN A 10 -29.71 -22.04 -15.95
N THR A 11 -29.87 -20.93 -15.23
CA THR A 11 -28.86 -19.87 -15.24
C THR A 11 -27.64 -20.40 -14.48
N ALA A 12 -26.65 -20.89 -15.23
CA ALA A 12 -25.35 -21.20 -14.67
C ALA A 12 -24.65 -19.88 -14.32
N ILE A 13 -24.64 -19.53 -13.03
CA ILE A 13 -23.72 -18.53 -12.51
C ILE A 13 -22.32 -19.16 -12.61
N LEU A 14 -21.55 -18.75 -13.62
CA LEU A 14 -20.13 -19.02 -13.71
C LEU A 14 -19.40 -18.07 -12.75
N ILE A 15 -19.28 -18.47 -11.49
CA ILE A 15 -18.21 -17.99 -10.61
C ILE A 15 -17.03 -18.94 -10.83
N GLY A 16 -15.92 -18.43 -11.34
CA GLY A 16 -14.64 -19.13 -11.23
C GLY A 16 -13.72 -19.02 -12.43
N GLY A 17 -12.58 -18.35 -12.22
CA GLY A 17 -11.36 -18.58 -13.00
C GLY A 17 -10.74 -17.31 -13.56
N LEU A 18 -10.00 -16.57 -12.73
CA LEU A 18 -8.88 -15.76 -13.22
C LEU A 18 -7.95 -16.69 -14.00
N SER A 19 -7.94 -16.59 -15.33
CA SER A 19 -6.91 -17.22 -16.16
C SER A 19 -5.69 -16.30 -16.18
N LEU A 20 -4.83 -16.42 -15.17
CA LEU A 20 -3.46 -15.90 -15.19
C LEU A 20 -2.61 -16.80 -16.08
N THR A 21 -2.73 -16.66 -17.39
CA THR A 21 -1.72 -17.13 -18.34
C THR A 21 -1.15 -15.91 -19.05
N GLY A 22 -0.28 -15.20 -18.33
CA GLY A 22 0.51 -14.11 -18.86
C GLY A 22 1.94 -14.30 -18.39
N ALA A 23 2.87 -14.45 -19.32
CA ALA A 23 4.28 -14.55 -19.05
C ALA A 23 4.73 -13.36 -18.19
N ALA A 24 5.09 -13.62 -16.93
CA ALA A 24 5.85 -12.68 -16.14
C ALA A 24 7.26 -12.66 -16.73
N LEU A 25 7.48 -11.69 -17.61
CA LEU A 25 8.82 -11.27 -18.01
C LEU A 25 9.60 -10.93 -16.75
N ALA A 26 10.86 -11.34 -16.73
CA ALA A 26 11.85 -11.05 -15.70
C ALA A 26 11.74 -9.60 -15.20
N GLN A 27 10.99 -9.41 -14.12
CA GLN A 27 11.20 -8.33 -13.19
C GLN A 27 12.22 -8.90 -12.22
N SER A 28 13.28 -8.14 -11.94
CA SER A 28 14.18 -8.45 -10.84
C SER A 28 13.34 -8.49 -9.58
N GLU A 29 12.84 -9.66 -9.23
CA GLU A 29 12.07 -9.84 -8.00
C GLU A 29 13.08 -9.81 -6.88
N THR A 30 13.20 -8.64 -6.24
CA THR A 30 13.71 -8.55 -4.88
C THR A 30 12.82 -9.46 -4.06
N GLN A 31 13.27 -10.70 -3.87
CA GLN A 31 12.49 -11.73 -3.20
C GLN A 31 12.25 -11.24 -1.77
N PRO A 32 11.03 -11.33 -1.24
CA PRO A 32 10.74 -10.80 0.08
C PRO A 32 11.62 -11.51 1.11
N GLN A 33 12.50 -10.74 1.76
CA GLN A 33 13.41 -11.24 2.79
C GLN A 33 12.73 -11.50 4.14
N GLY A 34 11.44 -11.17 4.25
CA GLY A 34 10.63 -11.43 5.42
C GLY A 34 10.64 -10.26 6.39
N LEU A 35 11.52 -10.30 7.39
CA LEU A 35 11.56 -9.31 8.47
C LEU A 35 12.60 -8.22 8.19
N TYR A 36 12.33 -7.03 8.71
CA TYR A 36 13.21 -5.87 8.63
C TYR A 36 13.36 -5.28 10.03
N SER A 37 14.56 -4.82 10.36
CA SER A 37 14.85 -4.08 11.59
C SER A 37 14.38 -2.63 11.41
N ALA A 38 13.56 -2.11 12.33
CA ALA A 38 13.23 -0.68 12.30
C ALA A 38 14.42 0.17 12.76
N ASP A 39 15.20 -0.35 13.71
CA ASP A 39 16.38 0.32 14.28
C ASP A 39 17.45 0.54 13.22
N GLU A 40 17.70 -0.46 12.38
CA GLU A 40 18.67 -0.36 11.27
C GLU A 40 18.12 0.44 10.08
N LEU A 41 16.78 0.53 9.96
CA LEU A 41 16.16 1.34 8.91
C LEU A 41 16.23 2.83 9.26
N MET A 42 16.18 3.16 10.54
CA MET A 42 16.57 4.48 11.02
C MET A 42 18.07 4.66 10.79
N ASP A 43 18.48 5.87 10.43
CA ASP A 43 19.86 6.24 10.06
C ASP A 43 20.39 5.55 8.79
N ALA A 44 19.55 4.83 8.04
CA ALA A 44 19.94 4.21 6.77
C ALA A 44 20.25 5.27 5.70
N ASP A 45 21.38 5.10 5.01
CA ASP A 45 21.82 6.00 3.94
C ASP A 45 20.84 5.98 2.75
N VAL A 46 20.53 7.17 2.23
CA VAL A 46 19.63 7.39 1.08
C VAL A 46 20.44 7.80 -0.15
N PHE A 47 20.22 7.13 -1.27
CA PHE A 47 20.89 7.39 -2.54
C PHE A 47 19.90 7.66 -3.68
N LEU A 48 20.35 8.33 -4.74
CA LEU A 48 19.62 8.40 -6.00
C LEU A 48 20.05 7.29 -6.95
N THR A 49 19.10 6.75 -7.73
CA THR A 49 19.41 5.80 -8.81
C THR A 49 20.42 6.38 -9.81
N GLU A 50 20.35 7.69 -10.10
CA GLU A 50 21.26 8.35 -11.04
C GLU A 50 22.70 8.51 -10.51
N ASN A 51 22.87 8.57 -9.19
CA ASN A 51 24.16 8.78 -8.52
C ASN A 51 24.31 7.85 -7.32
N PRO A 52 24.51 6.53 -7.52
CA PRO A 52 24.51 5.55 -6.45
C PRO A 52 25.75 5.61 -5.53
N ASN A 53 26.67 6.53 -5.74
CA ASN A 53 27.89 6.68 -4.93
C ASN A 53 27.89 7.98 -4.11
N GLU A 54 26.83 8.78 -4.17
CA GLU A 54 26.70 10.04 -3.46
C GLU A 54 25.43 9.96 -2.61
N ASP A 55 25.60 10.15 -1.30
CA ASP A 55 24.49 10.18 -0.36
C ASP A 55 23.65 11.44 -0.57
N VAL A 56 22.36 11.30 -0.30
CA VAL A 56 21.37 12.38 -0.33
C VAL A 56 21.05 12.86 1.08
N GLY A 57 21.31 12.00 2.07
CA GLY A 57 20.98 12.10 3.47
C GLY A 57 20.51 10.76 4.02
N ASP A 58 19.79 10.78 5.14
CA ASP A 58 19.54 9.59 5.98
C ASP A 58 18.06 9.46 6.36
N VAL A 59 17.62 8.27 6.75
CA VAL A 59 16.25 8.03 7.22
C VAL A 59 16.08 8.44 8.68
N GLU A 60 15.15 9.35 8.97
CA GLU A 60 14.86 9.85 10.32
C GLU A 60 13.60 9.23 10.94
N ASP A 61 12.61 8.88 10.12
CA ASP A 61 11.33 8.34 10.62
C ASP A 61 10.69 7.40 9.59
N VAL A 62 9.85 6.49 10.10
CA VAL A 62 9.06 5.55 9.31
C VAL A 62 7.60 5.79 9.61
N LEU A 63 6.87 6.29 8.61
CA LEU A 63 5.46 6.62 8.76
C LEU A 63 4.59 5.39 8.46
N LEU A 64 3.87 4.95 9.48
CA LEU A 64 3.01 3.77 9.42
C LEU A 64 1.53 4.13 9.29
N GLY A 65 0.81 3.33 8.50
CA GLY A 65 -0.64 3.39 8.38
C GLY A 65 -1.37 2.73 9.55
N GLU A 66 -2.70 2.82 9.55
CA GLU A 66 -3.57 2.18 10.56
C GLU A 66 -3.39 0.64 10.61
N ASP A 67 -3.02 0.03 9.49
CA ASP A 67 -2.72 -1.40 9.36
C ASP A 67 -1.28 -1.77 9.72
N MET A 68 -0.49 -0.80 10.22
CA MET A 68 0.93 -0.92 10.51
C MET A 68 1.82 -1.20 9.28
N SER A 69 1.32 -0.94 8.06
CA SER A 69 2.14 -0.95 6.85
C SER A 69 2.93 0.36 6.69
N VAL A 70 4.12 0.28 6.09
CA VAL A 70 4.94 1.46 5.77
C VAL A 70 4.27 2.26 4.65
N GLN A 71 3.98 3.52 4.92
CA GLN A 71 3.35 4.45 3.98
C GLN A 71 4.37 5.44 3.40
N ALA A 72 5.35 5.83 4.21
CA ALA A 72 6.39 6.75 3.79
C ALA A 72 7.63 6.63 4.70
N LEU A 73 8.76 7.12 4.20
CA LEU A 73 9.95 7.44 5.00
C LEU A 73 10.05 8.96 5.13
N VAL A 74 10.57 9.42 6.27
CA VAL A 74 11.07 10.78 6.41
C VAL A 74 12.58 10.70 6.28
N ILE A 75 13.13 11.49 5.38
CA ILE A 75 14.58 11.59 5.19
C ILE A 75 15.06 12.97 5.62
N GLU A 76 16.16 13.03 6.35
CA GLU A 76 16.93 14.26 6.52
C GLU A 76 17.78 14.45 5.27
N THR A 77 17.65 15.60 4.60
CA THR A 77 18.54 15.92 3.47
C THR A 77 19.53 16.99 3.89
N GLY A 78 20.82 16.67 3.80
CA GLY A 78 21.89 17.62 4.09
C GLY A 78 21.83 18.85 3.19
N GLY A 79 21.77 20.04 3.80
CA GLY A 79 21.78 21.30 3.10
C GLY A 79 23.15 21.56 2.46
N VAL A 80 23.19 22.05 1.21
CA VAL A 80 24.42 22.42 0.48
C VAL A 80 25.36 23.43 1.19
N LEU A 81 24.98 23.96 2.37
CA LEU A 81 25.73 24.96 3.15
C LEU A 81 25.59 24.82 4.69
N ASP A 82 25.14 23.68 5.22
CA ASP A 82 25.09 23.45 6.69
C ASP A 82 24.20 24.48 7.45
N LEU A 83 23.23 25.06 6.75
CA LEU A 83 22.25 26.02 7.29
C LEU A 83 20.87 25.37 7.35
N GLY A 84 20.73 24.44 8.30
CA GLY A 84 19.47 23.81 8.67
C GLY A 84 19.20 22.55 7.85
N ASP A 85 19.09 21.45 8.57
CA ASP A 85 18.65 20.19 8.01
C ASP A 85 17.17 20.25 7.68
N THR A 86 16.80 19.67 6.54
CA THR A 86 15.42 19.69 6.09
C THR A 86 14.89 18.27 5.96
N HIS A 87 13.73 18.03 6.56
CA HIS A 87 13.11 16.72 6.57
C HIS A 87 12.12 16.63 5.41
N ARG A 88 12.22 15.56 4.61
CA ARG A 88 11.40 15.35 3.40
C ARG A 88 10.65 14.04 3.51
N VAL A 89 9.39 14.05 3.09
CA VAL A 89 8.55 12.86 3.09
C VAL A 89 8.64 12.15 1.73
N ILE A 90 9.01 10.87 1.76
CA ILE A 90 9.07 9.98 0.60
C ILE A 90 7.97 8.93 0.71
N ASP A 91 6.98 8.98 -0.18
CA ASP A 91 5.95 7.95 -0.24
C ASP A 91 6.53 6.57 -0.56
N ARG A 92 5.87 5.51 -0.06
CA ARG A 92 6.28 4.11 -0.20
C ARG A 92 6.64 3.68 -1.61
N ASP A 93 5.99 4.25 -2.62
CA ASP A 93 6.19 3.89 -4.03
C ASP A 93 7.43 4.56 -4.66
N ASN A 94 8.04 5.53 -3.97
CA ASN A 94 9.15 6.32 -4.48
C ASN A 94 10.53 5.89 -3.96
N PHE A 95 10.59 4.82 -3.16
CA PHE A 95 11.85 4.25 -2.69
C PHE A 95 11.89 2.74 -2.77
N THR A 96 13.10 2.22 -2.92
CA THR A 96 13.42 0.80 -2.75
C THR A 96 14.40 0.64 -1.60
N LEU A 97 14.27 -0.48 -0.88
CA LEU A 97 15.16 -0.84 0.22
C LEU A 97 16.01 -2.04 -0.20
N GLU A 98 17.32 -1.89 -0.18
CA GLU A 98 18.29 -2.97 -0.31
C GLU A 98 18.82 -3.34 1.07
N THR A 99 19.03 -4.64 1.30
CA THR A 99 19.57 -5.14 2.56
C THR A 99 20.95 -5.71 2.34
N GLN A 100 21.88 -5.22 3.14
CA GLN A 100 23.26 -5.64 3.17
C GLN A 100 23.46 -6.52 4.40
N ASN A 101 24.31 -7.54 4.28
CA ASN A 101 24.66 -8.44 5.38
C ASN A 101 23.44 -9.10 6.08
N ALA A 102 22.39 -9.47 5.34
CA ALA A 102 21.11 -9.96 5.87
C ALA A 102 21.20 -11.17 6.84
N ASP A 103 22.29 -11.93 6.80
CA ASP A 103 22.50 -13.13 7.62
C ASP A 103 23.23 -12.85 8.96
N ASP A 104 23.67 -11.60 9.21
CA ASP A 104 24.37 -11.17 10.42
C ASP A 104 23.68 -9.95 11.02
N LEU A 105 23.18 -10.06 12.26
CA LEU A 105 22.49 -8.96 12.92
C LEU A 105 23.44 -7.87 13.39
N ASP A 106 24.71 -8.19 13.66
CA ASP A 106 25.68 -7.22 14.16
C ASP A 106 26.23 -6.34 13.03
N ASP A 107 26.13 -6.80 11.78
CA ASP A 107 26.58 -6.11 10.56
C ASP A 107 25.41 -5.77 9.60
N LEU A 108 24.16 -6.07 9.99
CA LEU A 108 22.95 -5.80 9.19
C LEU A 108 22.93 -4.33 8.83
N ASP A 109 22.67 -4.00 7.56
CA ASP A 109 22.63 -2.62 7.09
C ASP A 109 21.59 -2.47 5.98
N TYR A 110 21.04 -1.27 5.84
CA TYR A 110 20.05 -0.94 4.83
C TYR A 110 20.49 0.22 3.96
N ARG A 111 20.16 0.09 2.68
CA ARG A 111 20.38 1.12 1.68
C ARG A 111 19.06 1.52 1.05
N VAL A 112 18.68 2.78 1.21
CA VAL A 112 17.49 3.34 0.54
C VAL A 112 17.89 3.92 -0.80
N THR A 113 17.14 3.61 -1.86
CA THR A 113 17.36 4.18 -3.20
C THR A 113 16.09 4.84 -3.70
N LEU A 114 16.23 6.07 -4.20
CA LEU A 114 15.14 6.86 -4.78
C LEU A 114 15.28 6.92 -6.30
N ASP A 115 14.19 6.64 -7.00
CA ASP A 115 14.10 6.79 -8.46
C ASP A 115 13.64 8.20 -8.85
N MET A 116 14.44 9.20 -8.48
CA MET A 116 14.19 10.62 -8.78
C MET A 116 15.48 11.43 -8.85
N THR A 117 15.39 12.68 -9.30
CA THR A 117 16.52 13.61 -9.36
C THR A 117 16.69 14.36 -8.03
N ARG A 118 17.88 14.90 -7.78
CA ARG A 118 18.12 15.74 -6.58
C ARG A 118 17.21 16.97 -6.50
N ASP A 119 16.88 17.57 -7.65
CA ASP A 119 15.95 18.68 -7.72
C ASP A 119 14.51 18.28 -7.34
N ASP A 120 14.12 17.03 -7.60
CA ASP A 120 12.80 16.53 -7.24
C ASP A 120 12.72 16.19 -5.76
N VAL A 121 13.80 15.66 -5.17
CA VAL A 121 13.91 15.48 -3.71
C VAL A 121 13.68 16.81 -2.98
N ALA A 122 14.29 17.90 -3.48
CA ALA A 122 14.15 19.22 -2.87
C ALA A 122 12.71 19.79 -2.91
N LYS A 123 11.84 19.26 -3.78
CA LYS A 123 10.43 19.68 -3.93
C LYS A 123 9.46 18.83 -3.14
N LEU A 124 9.92 17.75 -2.50
CA LEU A 124 9.08 16.88 -1.71
C LEU A 124 8.45 17.64 -0.54
N PRO A 125 7.30 17.17 -0.03
CA PRO A 125 6.69 17.75 1.16
C PRO A 125 7.68 17.77 2.32
N GLU A 126 7.74 18.90 3.01
CA GLU A 126 8.49 19.02 4.25
C GLU A 126 7.76 18.32 5.39
N TYR A 127 8.49 17.56 6.19
CA TYR A 127 7.94 16.95 7.39
C TYR A 127 7.92 17.96 8.53
N ASP A 128 6.77 18.64 8.68
CA ASP A 128 6.51 19.57 9.77
C ASP A 128 5.20 19.23 10.50
N ASN A 129 4.89 19.99 11.55
CA ASN A 129 3.68 19.76 12.34
C ASN A 129 2.40 19.98 11.51
N ASP A 130 2.38 20.95 10.60
CA ASP A 130 1.18 21.27 9.83
C ASP A 130 0.89 20.15 8.81
N TRP A 131 1.91 19.72 8.08
CA TRP A 131 1.88 18.53 7.24
C TRP A 131 1.42 17.30 8.03
N TRP A 132 1.97 17.08 9.22
CA TRP A 132 1.60 15.93 10.06
C TRP A 132 0.12 15.95 10.46
N GLN A 133 -0.42 17.09 10.88
CA GLN A 133 -1.84 17.19 11.24
C GLN A 133 -2.73 16.92 10.03
N ASP A 134 -2.37 17.46 8.86
CA ASP A 134 -3.11 17.29 7.62
C ASP A 134 -3.07 15.84 7.13
N ALA A 135 -1.87 15.23 7.04
CA ALA A 135 -1.69 13.84 6.64
C ALA A 135 -2.46 12.89 7.57
N LYS A 136 -2.34 13.07 8.88
CA LYS A 136 -3.07 12.27 9.88
C LYS A 136 -4.58 12.49 9.80
N GLY A 137 -5.03 13.70 9.45
CA GLY A 137 -6.43 14.02 9.21
C GLY A 137 -7.00 13.30 7.98
N GLN A 138 -6.27 13.35 6.87
CA GLN A 138 -6.60 12.68 5.62
C GLN A 138 -6.65 11.16 5.79
N ALA A 139 -5.65 10.56 6.44
CA ALA A 139 -5.62 9.13 6.74
C ALA A 139 -6.82 8.69 7.58
N ARG A 140 -7.17 9.46 8.63
CA ARG A 140 -8.36 9.19 9.47
C ARG A 140 -9.66 9.29 8.68
N GLN A 141 -9.75 10.22 7.73
CA GLN A 141 -10.93 10.38 6.90
C GLN A 141 -11.08 9.21 5.92
N ALA A 142 -10.00 8.85 5.21
CA ALA A 142 -9.97 7.72 4.30
C ALA A 142 -10.37 6.40 4.99
N TRP A 143 -9.91 6.18 6.24
CA TRP A 143 -10.33 5.04 7.04
C TRP A 143 -11.83 5.02 7.36
N LYS A 144 -12.41 6.18 7.73
CA LYS A 144 -13.84 6.29 8.00
C LYS A 144 -14.67 6.02 6.75
N ASP A 145 -14.27 6.58 5.62
CA ASP A 145 -14.96 6.41 4.35
C ASP A 145 -14.91 4.95 3.88
N THR A 146 -13.77 4.28 4.07
CA THR A 146 -13.61 2.85 3.77
C THR A 146 -14.53 1.98 4.63
N LYS A 147 -14.63 2.25 5.95
CA LYS A 147 -15.57 1.54 6.83
C LYS A 147 -17.03 1.75 6.45
N GLN A 148 -17.42 3.00 6.19
CA GLN A 148 -18.79 3.32 5.79
C GLN A 148 -19.15 2.70 4.43
N GLY A 149 -18.22 2.70 3.47
CA GLY A 149 -18.40 2.05 2.17
C GLY A 149 -18.58 0.54 2.31
N ALA A 150 -17.77 -0.12 3.13
CA ALA A 150 -17.89 -1.55 3.42
C ALA A 150 -19.23 -1.90 4.09
N GLU A 151 -19.64 -1.11 5.09
CA GLU A 151 -20.95 -1.28 5.74
C GLU A 151 -22.10 -1.11 4.75
N SER A 152 -22.05 -0.07 3.91
CA SER A 152 -23.08 0.19 2.90
C SER A 152 -23.18 -0.94 1.87
N ALA A 153 -22.05 -1.46 1.39
CA ALA A 153 -22.01 -2.60 0.47
C ALA A 153 -22.57 -3.88 1.11
N TRP A 154 -22.26 -4.11 2.39
CA TRP A 154 -22.81 -5.24 3.15
C TRP A 154 -24.32 -5.14 3.32
N GLN A 155 -24.85 -3.97 3.69
CA GLN A 155 -26.28 -3.75 3.82
C GLN A 155 -27.02 -3.90 2.49
N SER A 156 -26.47 -3.37 1.40
CA SER A 156 -27.06 -3.50 0.06
C SER A 156 -27.16 -4.97 -0.37
N THR A 157 -26.11 -5.77 -0.12
CA THR A 157 -26.10 -7.21 -0.44
C THR A 157 -27.16 -7.93 0.40
N LYS A 158 -27.23 -7.64 1.71
CA LYS A 158 -28.20 -8.25 2.61
C LYS A 158 -29.65 -7.93 2.20
N SER A 159 -29.95 -6.67 1.87
CA SER A 159 -31.29 -6.27 1.41
C SER A 159 -31.68 -7.01 0.15
N ALA A 160 -30.82 -6.99 -0.87
CA ALA A 160 -31.10 -7.67 -2.14
C ALA A 160 -31.31 -9.18 -1.95
N THR A 161 -30.56 -9.84 -1.06
CA THR A 161 -30.78 -11.26 -0.75
C THR A 161 -32.06 -11.50 0.04
N ALA A 162 -32.45 -10.60 0.94
CA ALA A 162 -33.69 -10.72 1.70
C ALA A 162 -34.92 -10.57 0.78
N ASP A 163 -34.90 -9.57 -0.10
CA ASP A 163 -35.97 -9.33 -1.08
C ASP A 163 -36.17 -10.56 -2.00
N LEU A 164 -35.08 -11.16 -2.47
CA LEU A 164 -35.13 -12.39 -3.29
C LEU A 164 -35.65 -13.62 -2.54
N LEU A 165 -35.37 -13.72 -1.23
CA LEU A 165 -35.83 -14.83 -0.39
C LEU A 165 -37.31 -14.69 -0.03
N ASP A 166 -37.78 -13.46 0.21
CA ASP A 166 -39.19 -13.16 0.45
C ASP A 166 -40.02 -13.42 -0.82
N ASP A 167 -39.58 -12.96 -2.00
CA ASP A 167 -40.22 -13.23 -3.29
C ASP A 167 -40.34 -14.74 -3.57
N ALA A 168 -39.32 -15.53 -3.23
CA ALA A 168 -39.33 -16.98 -3.40
C ALA A 168 -40.25 -17.70 -2.40
N SER A 169 -40.37 -17.18 -1.17
CA SER A 169 -41.25 -17.72 -0.13
C SER A 169 -42.73 -17.50 -0.47
N ASP A 170 -43.08 -16.32 -0.98
CA ASP A 170 -44.44 -15.99 -1.41
C ASP A 170 -44.88 -16.85 -2.60
N ALA A 171 -43.98 -17.14 -3.55
CA ALA A 171 -44.29 -18.00 -4.70
C ALA A 171 -44.51 -19.50 -4.35
N ILE A 172 -44.06 -19.96 -3.19
CA ILE A 172 -44.23 -21.35 -2.72
C ILE A 172 -45.49 -21.51 -1.85
N SER A 173 -46.01 -20.41 -1.30
CA SER A 173 -47.11 -20.43 -0.34
C SER A 173 -48.51 -20.38 -0.99
N ASP A 174 -48.58 -20.34 -2.33
CA ASP A 174 -49.79 -20.29 -3.17
C ASP A 174 -49.99 -21.62 -3.95
#